data_AF-A0A952P9Q5-F1
#
_entry.id   AF-A0A952P9Q5-F1
#
_cell.length_a   1.000
_cell.length_b   1.000
_cell.length_c   1.000
_cell.angle_alpha   90.00
_cell.angle_beta   90.00
_cell.angle_gamma   90.00
#
_symmetry.space_group_name_H-M   'P 1'
#
loop_
_entity.id
_entity.type
_entity.pdbx_description
1 polymer ?
#
loop_
_entity_poly.entity_id
_entity_poly.type
_entity_poly.pdbx_seq_one_letter_code
_entity_poly.pdbx_strand_id
1 'polypeptide(L)'
;MVKKEDAILFSGAAPGAEAHFGTTAEKFGIEEVNFSFEGHEHSRLRGIRILNHEELKQGDISLTYASKIMNREYPKTPTFRKILQTIWYQINNGQEIYVIGKILDDKTVKGGTGWGAEFGKICNKPLFVFDQDENRWFKWNKEDWISVNEPLISSGHFTGTGTRLLKENGKKAIEDLFKRSFSL
;
A
#
# COMPACT_ATOMS: atom_id res chain seq x y z
N MET A 1 9.98 17.47 9.84
CA MET A 1 9.25 16.24 10.18
C MET A 1 7.76 16.54 10.07
N VAL A 2 7.00 15.60 9.54
CA VAL A 2 5.54 15.73 9.42
C VAL A 2 4.94 15.59 10.81
N LYS A 3 4.03 16.49 11.15
CA LYS A 3 3.26 16.41 12.38
C LYS A 3 2.20 15.34 12.22
N LYS A 4 2.00 14.51 13.25
CA LYS A 4 1.00 13.42 13.21
C LYS A 4 -0.42 13.94 13.00
N GLU A 5 -0.70 15.18 13.42
CA GLU A 5 -2.01 15.84 13.24
C GLU A 5 -2.28 16.23 11.77
N ASP A 6 -1.22 16.40 10.98
CA ASP A 6 -1.30 16.70 9.55
C ASP A 6 -1.16 15.42 8.69
N ALA A 7 -1.07 14.24 9.33
CA ALA A 7 -0.78 12.98 8.69
C ALA A 7 -2.04 12.14 8.44
N ILE A 8 -2.17 11.59 7.22
CA ILE A 8 -3.25 10.69 6.83
C ILE A 8 -2.66 9.44 6.18
N LEU A 9 -3.00 8.28 6.73
CA LEU A 9 -2.75 6.98 6.14
C LEU A 9 -3.87 6.62 5.14
N PHE A 10 -3.51 6.36 3.89
CA PHE A 10 -4.41 5.78 2.89
C PHE A 10 -4.15 4.28 2.74
N SER A 11 -5.20 3.46 2.77
CA SER A 11 -5.10 1.99 2.68
C SER A 11 -6.42 1.34 2.20
N GLY A 12 -6.52 0.01 2.22
CA GLY A 12 -7.67 -0.77 1.75
C GLY A 12 -8.40 -1.59 2.81
N ALA A 13 -7.97 -1.49 4.09
CA ALA A 13 -8.47 -2.29 5.22
C ALA A 13 -8.44 -3.83 5.01
N ALA A 14 -7.63 -4.34 4.08
CA ALA A 14 -7.51 -5.78 3.91
C ALA A 14 -6.81 -6.46 5.12
N PRO A 15 -7.05 -7.75 5.35
CA PRO A 15 -6.28 -8.51 6.33
C PRO A 15 -4.77 -8.43 6.08
N GLY A 16 -3.97 -8.53 7.14
CA GLY A 16 -2.51 -8.52 7.06
C GLY A 16 -1.92 -7.12 7.16
N ALA A 17 -1.08 -6.73 6.19
CA ALA A 17 -0.30 -5.50 6.25
C ALA A 17 -1.16 -4.24 6.40
N GLU A 18 -2.23 -4.12 5.61
CA GLU A 18 -3.12 -2.95 5.63
C GLU A 18 -3.79 -2.77 7.00
N ALA A 19 -4.34 -3.85 7.57
CA ALA A 19 -4.89 -3.83 8.91
C ALA A 19 -3.84 -3.47 9.99
N HIS A 20 -2.60 -3.93 9.85
CA HIS A 20 -1.53 -3.61 10.79
C HIS A 20 -1.03 -2.17 10.66
N PHE A 21 -0.95 -1.64 9.43
CA PHE A 21 -0.72 -0.22 9.17
C PHE A 21 -1.78 0.64 9.86
N GLY A 22 -3.07 0.35 9.64
CA GLY A 22 -4.17 1.07 10.26
C GLY A 22 -4.17 0.99 11.79
N THR A 23 -3.91 -0.20 12.35
CA THR A 23 -3.78 -0.40 13.81
C THR A 23 -2.62 0.42 14.39
N THR A 24 -1.50 0.51 13.67
CA THR A 24 -0.35 1.31 14.10
C THR A 24 -0.64 2.79 13.99
N ALA A 25 -1.26 3.26 12.89
CA ALA A 25 -1.69 4.64 12.74
C ALA A 25 -2.63 5.09 13.87
N GLU A 26 -3.63 4.27 14.19
CA GLU A 26 -4.55 4.53 15.30
C GLU A 26 -3.83 4.68 16.65
N LYS A 27 -2.86 3.81 16.96
CA LYS A 27 -2.04 3.92 18.20
C LYS A 27 -1.27 5.24 18.29
N PHE A 28 -0.85 5.78 17.15
CA PHE A 28 -0.13 7.05 17.07
C PHE A 28 -1.07 8.27 16.97
N GLY A 29 -2.39 8.07 16.92
CA GLY A 29 -3.36 9.14 16.76
C GLY A 29 -3.42 9.70 15.33
N ILE A 30 -2.96 8.95 14.34
CA ILE A 30 -2.95 9.34 12.92
C ILE A 30 -4.30 8.97 12.29
N GLU A 31 -4.81 9.85 11.43
CA GLU A 31 -6.02 9.60 10.66
C GLU A 31 -5.79 8.49 9.63
N GLU A 32 -6.83 7.71 9.35
CA GLU A 32 -6.78 6.70 8.29
C GLU A 32 -8.00 6.81 7.38
N VAL A 33 -7.78 6.57 6.09
CA VAL A 33 -8.82 6.43 5.07
C VAL A 33 -8.61 5.10 4.36
N ASN A 34 -9.59 4.22 4.49
CA ASN A 34 -9.58 2.88 3.94
C ASN A 34 -10.57 2.77 2.78
N PHE A 35 -10.06 2.81 1.54
CA PHE A 35 -10.91 2.73 0.34
C PHE A 35 -11.43 1.32 0.10
N SER A 36 -12.75 1.18 -0.02
CA SER A 36 -13.39 -0.11 -0.27
C SER A 36 -14.64 0.03 -1.15
N PHE A 37 -15.38 -1.06 -1.32
CA PHE A 37 -16.62 -1.09 -2.10
C PHE A 37 -17.62 -2.05 -1.46
N GLU A 38 -18.90 -1.90 -1.82
CA GLU A 38 -20.00 -2.70 -1.30
C GLU A 38 -19.74 -4.22 -1.50
N GLY A 39 -19.89 -4.98 -0.41
CA GLY A 39 -19.69 -6.44 -0.39
C GLY A 39 -18.22 -6.90 -0.36
N HIS A 40 -17.24 -6.01 -0.23
CA HIS A 40 -15.86 -6.39 0.02
C HIS A 40 -15.63 -6.64 1.51
N GLU A 41 -14.87 -7.68 1.86
CA GLU A 41 -14.53 -7.95 3.27
C GLU A 41 -13.45 -6.97 3.77
N HIS A 42 -13.55 -6.59 5.04
CA HIS A 42 -12.62 -5.67 5.69
C HIS A 42 -12.17 -6.22 7.03
N SER A 43 -10.90 -6.01 7.38
CA SER A 43 -10.37 -6.28 8.72
C SER A 43 -10.38 -5.05 9.62
N ARG A 44 -10.71 -3.88 9.08
CA ARG A 44 -10.87 -2.62 9.83
C ARG A 44 -12.13 -1.88 9.36
N LEU A 45 -12.81 -1.24 10.31
CA LEU A 45 -13.97 -0.38 10.05
C LEU A 45 -13.63 1.10 10.14
N ARG A 46 -12.60 1.46 10.92
CA ARG A 46 -12.17 2.86 11.09
C ARG A 46 -11.67 3.43 9.76
N GLY A 47 -12.12 4.64 9.43
CA GLY A 47 -11.74 5.33 8.20
C GLY A 47 -12.29 4.72 6.90
N ILE A 48 -13.19 3.73 6.95
CA ILE A 48 -13.73 3.10 5.73
C ILE A 48 -14.44 4.15 4.86
N ARG A 49 -14.05 4.19 3.58
CA ARG A 49 -14.70 4.96 2.52
C ARG A 49 -15.18 3.99 1.44
N ILE A 50 -16.47 3.67 1.47
CA ILE A 50 -17.10 2.87 0.42
C ILE A 50 -17.24 3.73 -0.84
N LEU A 51 -16.59 3.31 -1.92
CA LEU A 51 -16.66 3.94 -3.24
C LEU A 51 -17.92 3.50 -3.97
N ASN A 52 -18.64 4.47 -4.53
CA ASN A 52 -19.78 4.21 -5.39
C ASN A 52 -19.32 3.80 -6.81
N HIS A 53 -20.27 3.50 -7.70
CA HIS A 53 -19.97 3.03 -9.05
C HIS A 53 -19.23 4.06 -9.93
N GLU A 54 -19.54 5.35 -9.78
CA GLU A 54 -18.86 6.43 -10.52
C GLU A 54 -17.44 6.64 -10.02
N GLU A 55 -17.23 6.62 -8.70
CA GLU A 55 -15.90 6.71 -8.08
C GLU A 55 -15.04 5.51 -8.51
N LEU A 56 -15.54 4.28 -8.41
CA LEU A 56 -14.84 3.08 -8.88
C LEU A 56 -14.43 3.18 -10.35
N LYS A 57 -15.27 3.79 -11.20
CA LYS A 57 -14.99 3.99 -12.63
C LYS A 57 -13.86 5.00 -12.87
N GLN A 58 -13.59 5.94 -11.96
CA GLN A 58 -12.45 6.86 -12.09
C GLN A 58 -11.11 6.16 -11.91
N GLY A 59 -11.06 5.13 -11.04
CA GLY A 59 -9.89 4.29 -10.83
C GLY A 59 -9.77 3.14 -11.83
N ASP A 60 -10.53 3.16 -12.93
CA ASP A 60 -10.60 2.06 -13.86
C ASP A 60 -9.31 1.91 -14.66
N ILE A 61 -8.80 0.68 -14.70
CA ILE A 61 -7.53 0.34 -15.35
C ILE A 61 -7.76 -0.84 -16.29
N SER A 62 -7.12 -0.80 -17.45
CA SER A 62 -7.08 -1.93 -18.37
C SER A 62 -6.38 -3.13 -17.71
N LEU A 63 -7.13 -4.20 -17.45
CA LEU A 63 -6.57 -5.46 -16.96
C LEU A 63 -5.50 -6.02 -17.90
N THR A 64 -5.67 -5.85 -19.22
CA THR A 64 -4.68 -6.26 -20.21
C THR A 64 -3.35 -5.50 -20.03
N TYR A 65 -3.44 -4.20 -19.75
CA TYR A 65 -2.27 -3.38 -19.46
C TYR A 65 -1.59 -3.81 -18.15
N ALA A 66 -2.37 -4.01 -17.09
CA ALA A 66 -1.87 -4.48 -15.80
C ALA A 66 -1.16 -5.84 -15.94
N SER A 67 -1.78 -6.81 -16.62
CA SER A 67 -1.19 -8.13 -16.85
C SER A 67 0.13 -8.07 -17.62
N LYS A 68 0.21 -7.19 -18.63
CA LYS A 68 1.42 -7.02 -19.45
C LYS A 68 2.60 -6.47 -18.63
N ILE A 69 2.36 -5.45 -17.82
CA ILE A 69 3.43 -4.86 -16.97
C ILE A 69 3.84 -5.81 -15.86
N MET A 70 2.86 -6.48 -15.25
CA MET A 70 3.09 -7.37 -14.12
C MET A 70 3.58 -8.77 -14.52
N ASN A 71 3.75 -9.02 -15.82
CA ASN A 71 4.12 -10.30 -16.43
C ASN A 71 3.33 -11.50 -15.84
N ARG A 72 2.02 -11.32 -15.64
CA ARG A 72 1.15 -12.35 -15.04
C ARG A 72 -0.29 -12.17 -15.46
N GLU A 73 -1.07 -13.24 -15.39
CA GLU A 73 -2.51 -13.18 -15.60
C GLU A 73 -3.26 -12.84 -14.32
N TYR A 74 -4.30 -12.03 -14.46
CA TYR A 74 -5.19 -11.65 -13.38
C TYR A 74 -6.61 -12.19 -13.61
N PRO A 75 -7.35 -12.54 -12.54
CA PRO A 75 -8.74 -12.94 -12.65
C PRO A 75 -9.59 -11.84 -13.30
N LYS A 76 -10.33 -12.18 -14.36
CA LYS A 76 -11.25 -11.26 -15.05
C LYS A 76 -12.62 -11.22 -14.35
N THR A 77 -12.63 -11.04 -13.02
CA THR A 77 -13.86 -10.99 -12.23
C THR A 77 -14.23 -9.55 -11.87
N PRO A 78 -15.53 -9.21 -11.73
CA PRO A 78 -15.94 -7.87 -11.30
C PRO A 78 -15.33 -7.47 -9.95
N THR A 79 -15.26 -8.40 -8.99
CA THR A 79 -14.65 -8.16 -7.68
C THR A 79 -13.17 -7.83 -7.79
N PHE A 80 -12.41 -8.57 -8.60
CA PHE A 80 -10.99 -8.29 -8.79
C PHE A 80 -10.75 -6.92 -9.44
N ARG A 81 -11.58 -6.54 -10.42
CA ARG A 81 -11.53 -5.21 -11.02
C ARG A 81 -11.77 -4.11 -9.98
N LYS A 82 -12.77 -4.26 -9.11
CA LYS A 82 -13.04 -3.30 -8.03
C LYS A 82 -11.87 -3.18 -7.04
N ILE A 83 -11.16 -4.27 -6.77
CA ILE A 83 -9.94 -4.24 -5.95
C ILE A 83 -8.85 -3.38 -6.62
N LEU A 84 -8.63 -3.52 -7.92
CA LEU A 84 -7.66 -2.66 -8.62
C LEU A 84 -8.07 -1.18 -8.60
N GLN A 85 -9.37 -0.91 -8.74
CA GLN A 85 -9.95 0.43 -8.67
C GLN A 85 -9.75 1.06 -7.29
N THR A 86 -9.93 0.31 -6.20
CA THR A 86 -9.64 0.85 -4.85
C THR A 86 -8.15 1.05 -4.61
N ILE A 87 -7.28 0.18 -5.11
CA ILE A 87 -5.82 0.38 -5.06
C ILE A 87 -5.41 1.67 -5.76
N TRP A 88 -6.05 2.01 -6.89
CA TRP A 88 -5.80 3.29 -7.56
C TRP A 88 -6.06 4.48 -6.62
N TYR A 89 -7.17 4.48 -5.87
CA TYR A 89 -7.45 5.55 -4.89
C TYR A 89 -6.42 5.61 -3.77
N GLN A 90 -6.00 4.46 -3.25
CA GLN A 90 -4.98 4.39 -2.19
C GLN A 90 -3.68 5.06 -2.64
N ILE A 91 -3.16 4.63 -3.79
CA ILE A 91 -1.89 5.12 -4.32
C ILE A 91 -2.03 6.57 -4.80
N ASN A 92 -3.14 6.95 -5.43
CA ASN A 92 -3.32 8.30 -5.96
C ASN A 92 -3.35 9.35 -4.83
N ASN A 93 -3.94 9.04 -3.68
CA ASN A 93 -4.00 9.96 -2.53
C ASN A 93 -2.73 9.98 -1.67
N GLY A 94 -1.94 8.90 -1.61
CA GLY A 94 -0.66 8.90 -0.91
C GLY A 94 0.44 9.63 -1.68
N GLN A 95 1.30 10.38 -1.00
CA GLN A 95 2.48 11.03 -1.60
C GLN A 95 3.71 10.14 -1.48
N GLU A 96 3.77 9.27 -0.46
CA GLU A 96 4.77 8.22 -0.28
C GLU A 96 4.08 6.87 -0.14
N ILE A 97 4.65 5.82 -0.72
CA ILE A 97 4.05 4.48 -0.75
C ILE A 97 4.94 3.51 0.02
N TYR A 98 4.38 2.87 1.04
CA TYR A 98 5.04 1.85 1.85
C TYR A 98 4.33 0.50 1.67
N VAL A 99 5.10 -0.50 1.27
CA VAL A 99 4.59 -1.82 0.91
C VAL A 99 5.28 -2.88 1.76
N ILE A 100 4.53 -3.79 2.38
CA ILE A 100 5.09 -5.01 2.97
C ILE A 100 4.86 -6.18 2.02
N GLY A 101 5.92 -6.87 1.58
CA GLY A 101 5.76 -7.92 0.59
C GLY A 101 7.02 -8.73 0.31
N LYS A 102 7.13 -9.18 -0.93
CA LYS A 102 8.29 -9.87 -1.50
C LYS A 102 8.56 -9.29 -2.88
N ILE A 103 9.78 -8.83 -3.13
CA ILE A 103 10.28 -8.44 -4.44
C ILE A 103 10.65 -9.72 -5.20
N LEU A 104 10.24 -9.79 -6.46
CA LEU A 104 10.53 -10.90 -7.36
C LEU A 104 11.72 -10.54 -8.27
N ASP A 105 12.30 -11.55 -8.92
CA ASP A 105 13.44 -11.39 -9.83
C ASP A 105 13.13 -10.44 -11.01
N ASP A 106 11.86 -10.34 -11.40
CA ASP A 106 11.36 -9.41 -12.43
C ASP A 106 11.14 -7.97 -11.90
N LYS A 107 11.61 -7.68 -10.67
CA LYS A 107 11.49 -6.40 -9.95
C LYS A 107 10.06 -6.00 -9.59
N THR A 108 9.06 -6.87 -9.79
CA THR A 108 7.70 -6.63 -9.32
C THR A 108 7.53 -7.13 -7.88
N VAL A 109 6.44 -6.73 -7.23
CA VAL A 109 6.07 -7.29 -5.92
C VAL A 109 5.08 -8.45 -6.10
N LYS A 110 5.23 -9.49 -5.29
CA LYS A 110 4.41 -10.71 -5.35
C LYS A 110 2.94 -10.43 -5.01
N GLY A 111 2.02 -11.08 -5.73
CA GLY A 111 0.58 -11.09 -5.44
C GLY A 111 -0.18 -9.84 -5.89
N GLY A 112 -1.37 -9.62 -5.32
CA GLY A 112 -2.24 -8.47 -5.63
C GLY A 112 -1.64 -7.13 -5.19
N THR A 113 -0.89 -7.13 -4.09
CA THR A 113 -0.04 -6.01 -3.63
C THR A 113 0.93 -5.51 -4.71
N GLY A 114 1.35 -6.42 -5.59
CA GLY A 114 2.19 -6.13 -6.75
C GLY A 114 1.67 -4.98 -7.59
N TRP A 115 0.35 -4.92 -7.81
CA TRP A 115 -0.26 -3.86 -8.60
C TRP A 115 -0.11 -2.49 -7.93
N GLY A 116 -0.31 -2.40 -6.60
CA GLY A 116 -0.15 -1.14 -5.88
C GLY A 116 1.28 -0.60 -5.95
N ALA A 117 2.27 -1.48 -5.78
CA ALA A 117 3.68 -1.12 -5.93
C ALA A 117 3.99 -0.65 -7.36
N GLU A 118 3.54 -1.39 -8.37
CA GLU A 118 3.79 -1.05 -9.78
C GLU A 118 3.10 0.26 -10.19
N PHE A 119 1.87 0.48 -9.73
CA PHE A 119 1.18 1.73 -9.94
C PHE A 119 1.90 2.91 -9.27
N GLY A 120 2.49 2.70 -8.09
CA GLY A 120 3.39 3.66 -7.45
C GLY A 120 4.60 4.03 -8.32
N LYS A 121 5.21 3.05 -9.02
CA LYS A 121 6.28 3.31 -10.00
C LYS A 121 5.79 4.15 -11.17
N ILE A 122 4.63 3.81 -11.75
CA ILE A 122 4.01 4.54 -12.87
C ILE A 122 3.74 6.00 -12.49
N CYS A 123 3.25 6.25 -11.28
CA CYS A 123 3.01 7.59 -10.76
C CYS A 123 4.30 8.32 -10.35
N ASN A 124 5.48 7.69 -10.45
CA ASN A 124 6.77 8.24 -10.04
C ASN A 124 6.76 8.74 -8.58
N LYS A 125 6.05 8.02 -7.69
CA LYS A 125 5.99 8.34 -6.26
C LYS A 125 7.15 7.69 -5.52
N PRO A 126 7.69 8.31 -4.44
CA PRO A 126 8.56 7.62 -3.49
C PRO A 126 7.93 6.30 -3.05
N LEU A 127 8.61 5.19 -3.38
CA LEU A 127 8.10 3.84 -3.18
C LEU A 127 9.10 3.01 -2.41
N PHE A 128 8.63 2.45 -1.30
CA PHE A 128 9.40 1.62 -0.39
C PHE A 128 8.75 0.26 -0.24
N VAL A 129 9.55 -0.80 -0.29
CA VAL A 129 9.09 -2.17 -0.03
C VAL A 129 9.93 -2.74 1.11
N PHE A 130 9.28 -3.21 2.16
CA PHE A 130 9.91 -4.13 3.11
C PHE A 130 9.73 -5.54 2.58
N ASP A 131 10.83 -6.16 2.19
CA ASP A 131 10.82 -7.55 1.78
C ASP A 131 10.90 -8.44 3.03
N GLN A 132 9.87 -9.24 3.27
CA GLN A 132 9.78 -10.09 4.45
C GLN A 132 10.71 -11.31 4.42
N ASP A 133 11.21 -11.71 3.25
CA ASP A 133 12.16 -12.83 3.11
C ASP A 133 13.59 -12.32 3.32
N GLU A 134 13.91 -11.16 2.77
CA GLU A 134 15.20 -10.47 2.93
C GLU A 134 15.32 -9.68 4.24
N ASN A 135 14.21 -9.47 4.94
CA ASN A 135 14.14 -8.78 6.22
C ASN A 135 14.70 -7.35 6.21
N ARG A 136 14.46 -6.59 5.13
CA ARG A 136 14.98 -5.23 4.96
C ARG A 136 14.13 -4.36 4.03
N TRP A 137 14.33 -3.05 4.12
CA TRP A 137 13.68 -2.07 3.26
C TRP A 137 14.46 -1.85 1.96
N PHE A 138 13.72 -1.64 0.89
CA PHE A 138 14.19 -1.21 -0.42
C PHE A 138 13.43 0.03 -0.87
N LYS A 139 14.12 0.90 -1.60
CA LYS A 139 13.53 2.06 -2.28
C LYS A 139 13.68 1.87 -3.79
N TRP A 140 12.61 2.14 -4.52
CA TRP A 140 12.66 2.17 -5.98
C TRP A 140 13.40 3.43 -6.46
N ASN A 141 14.45 3.27 -7.27
CA ASN A 141 15.22 4.39 -7.84
C ASN A 141 14.84 4.72 -9.30
N LYS A 142 13.72 4.17 -9.81
CA LYS A 142 13.25 4.20 -11.21
C LYS A 142 13.82 3.14 -12.14
N GLU A 143 14.84 2.41 -11.70
CA GLU A 143 15.48 1.34 -12.49
C GLU A 143 15.59 0.03 -11.71
N ASP A 144 15.88 0.13 -10.42
CA ASP A 144 16.11 -0.98 -9.50
C ASP A 144 15.66 -0.68 -8.06
N TRP A 145 15.65 -1.74 -7.27
CA TRP A 145 15.44 -1.72 -5.83
C TRP A 145 16.77 -1.53 -5.11
N ILE A 146 16.97 -0.37 -4.51
CA ILE A 146 18.14 -0.09 -3.69
C ILE A 146 17.79 -0.36 -2.23
N SER A 147 18.60 -1.16 -1.55
CA SER A 147 18.43 -1.35 -0.10
C SER A 147 18.64 -0.03 0.63
N VAL A 148 17.72 0.30 1.54
CA VAL A 148 17.79 1.51 2.35
C VAL A 148 17.63 1.13 3.82
N ASN A 149 18.37 1.83 4.67
CA ASN A 149 18.19 1.69 6.10
C ASN A 149 17.07 2.64 6.55
N GLU A 150 16.16 2.11 7.34
CA GLU A 150 15.27 2.90 8.21
C GLU A 150 14.57 4.06 7.50
N PRO A 151 13.72 3.80 6.49
CA PRO A 151 12.93 4.86 5.88
C PRO A 151 12.06 5.56 6.93
N LEU A 152 11.73 6.82 6.63
CA LEU A 152 10.89 7.71 7.43
C LEU A 152 9.72 8.20 6.59
N ILE A 153 8.55 8.29 7.21
CA ILE A 153 7.39 8.97 6.62
C ILE A 153 7.65 10.47 6.68
N SER A 154 7.85 11.06 5.51
CA SER A 154 8.23 12.48 5.38
C SER A 154 7.17 13.34 4.73
N SER A 155 6.05 12.74 4.32
CA SER A 155 4.89 13.41 3.74
C SER A 155 3.63 13.30 4.60
N GLY A 156 2.80 14.35 4.60
CA GLY A 156 1.51 14.35 5.32
C GLY A 156 0.60 13.22 4.85
N HIS A 157 0.56 12.95 3.56
CA HIS A 157 -0.25 11.86 3.01
C HIS A 157 0.63 10.70 2.58
N PHE A 158 0.35 9.50 3.08
CA PHE A 158 1.11 8.31 2.72
C PHE A 158 0.21 7.09 2.60
N THR A 159 0.65 6.11 1.82
CA THR A 159 -0.07 4.85 1.60
C THR A 159 0.65 3.72 2.34
N GLY A 160 -0.11 2.92 3.08
CA GLY A 160 0.34 1.66 3.66
C GLY A 160 -0.43 0.51 3.04
N THR A 161 0.25 -0.34 2.27
CA THR A 161 -0.35 -1.55 1.67
C THR A 161 0.59 -2.74 1.80
N GLY A 162 0.14 -3.93 1.46
CA GLY A 162 1.00 -5.10 1.57
C GLY A 162 0.31 -6.43 1.44
N THR A 163 1.08 -7.46 1.76
CA THR A 163 0.65 -8.85 1.80
C THR A 163 -0.46 -9.09 2.83
N ARG A 164 -1.35 -10.04 2.51
CA ARG A 164 -2.28 -10.62 3.49
C ARG A 164 -1.59 -11.57 4.46
N LEU A 165 -0.47 -12.16 4.04
CA LEU A 165 0.37 -13.06 4.85
C LEU A 165 1.47 -12.26 5.54
N LEU A 166 1.07 -11.45 6.51
CA LEU A 166 1.96 -10.59 7.28
C LEU A 166 2.73 -11.42 8.32
N LYS A 167 4.05 -11.41 8.24
CA LYS A 167 4.96 -12.06 9.19
C LYS A 167 5.32 -11.09 10.34
N GLU A 168 5.87 -11.62 11.43
CA GLU A 168 6.31 -10.82 12.58
C GLU A 168 7.33 -9.74 12.24
N ASN A 169 8.27 -10.02 11.33
CA ASN A 169 9.22 -9.01 10.89
C ASN A 169 8.56 -7.88 10.08
N GLY A 170 7.54 -8.19 9.28
CA GLY A 170 6.72 -7.18 8.60
C GLY A 170 5.94 -6.31 9.58
N LYS A 171 5.35 -6.89 10.63
CA LYS A 171 4.69 -6.13 11.71
C LYS A 171 5.66 -5.17 12.38
N LYS A 172 6.84 -5.67 12.77
CA LYS A 172 7.90 -4.88 13.39
C LYS A 172 8.38 -3.76 12.47
N ALA A 173 8.55 -4.04 11.17
CA ALA A 173 8.96 -3.03 10.20
C ALA A 173 7.97 -1.85 10.11
N ILE A 174 6.65 -2.13 10.14
CA ILE A 174 5.60 -1.11 10.20
C ILE A 174 5.70 -0.31 11.51
N GLU A 175 5.75 -0.99 12.65
CA GLU A 175 5.79 -0.31 13.95
C GLU A 175 7.03 0.59 14.10
N ASP A 176 8.19 0.10 13.68
CA ASP A 176 9.43 0.85 13.76
C ASP A 176 9.44 2.02 12.75
N LEU A 177 8.79 1.89 11.59
CA LEU A 177 8.58 2.99 10.65
C LEU A 177 7.80 4.15 11.31
N PHE A 178 6.69 3.84 12.00
CA PHE A 178 5.90 4.87 12.69
C PHE A 178 6.65 5.48 13.88
N LYS A 179 7.29 4.66 14.71
CA LYS A 179 8.08 5.14 15.85
C LYS A 179 9.14 6.13 15.41
N ARG A 180 9.95 5.78 14.40
CA ARG A 180 11.01 6.69 13.91
C ARG A 180 10.45 7.97 13.30
N SER A 181 9.26 7.92 12.71
CA SER A 181 8.68 9.06 11.98
C SER A 181 7.92 10.03 12.89
N PHE A 182 7.33 9.55 13.99
CA PHE A 182 6.33 10.32 14.77
C PHE A 182 6.52 10.29 16.29
N SER A 183 7.58 9.67 16.83
CA SER A 183 7.85 9.67 18.28
C SER A 183 8.66 10.88 18.78
N LEU A 184 8.77 11.94 17.98
CA LEU A 184 9.44 13.21 18.34
C LEU A 184 8.43 14.34 18.48
#